data_AF-A0A7S2MDY2-F1
#
_entry.id   AF-A0A7S2MDY2-F1
#
_cell.length_a   1.000
_cell.length_b   1.000
_cell.length_c   1.000
_cell.angle_alpha   90.00
_cell.angle_beta   90.00
_cell.angle_gamma   90.00
#
_symmetry.space_group_name_H-M   'P 1'
#
loop_
_entity.id
_entity.type
_entity.pdbx_description
1 polymer ?
#
loop_
_entity_poly.entity_id
_entity_poly.type
_entity_poly.pdbx_seq_one_letter_code
_entity_poly.pdbx_strand_id
1 'polypeptide(L)'
;MTNDSSTTLSLIRDGAWLARHLLTPKEQLRLRKAAEAQVMPPAAKDNRLRDCQRTELMDEELSQRMWQRLQRLVPETVIIDKNSADIGLPASETLLHGTWHACGINPLFRIVRYAGNGIGHFGPHRDGAFEKSLGERSLLTINGYLNELPEGAGGCTRFVDDNQQIHMDEQGRFTTPDSAVTHRVRPEAGCGVVFFHGLMHDGEPLTVGAPPKWLFRTEVMYKRDPQELEAISPEDAEARRLDVLAESVERADAMAACELNKLSLKLCERRITVEAARLKAAPLLQELREVEELKEEVSNALMAQAETTDDDAIKANRAVKAAATAAGATEAAREMGAQIAGEQHEVGVPVPMPVPVVAREQVYACTYCRVLLLKADFIGHPVGCMDSELTKHATGKCNCMS
;
A
#
# COMPACT_ATOMS: atom_id res chain seq x y z
N MET A 1 13.33 33.27 27.23
CA MET A 1 14.48 32.64 26.57
C MET A 1 13.99 31.35 25.95
N THR A 2 13.51 31.40 24.70
CA THR A 2 13.15 30.18 23.98
C THR A 2 14.46 29.61 23.45
N ASN A 3 14.96 28.52 24.05
CA ASN A 3 15.96 27.69 23.41
C ASN A 3 15.36 27.20 22.10
N ASP A 4 15.66 27.89 21.00
CA ASP A 4 15.32 27.44 19.66
C ASP A 4 16.25 26.27 19.36
N SER A 5 15.86 25.11 19.85
CA SER A 5 16.65 23.88 19.75
C SER A 5 16.60 23.48 18.29
N SER A 6 17.73 23.60 17.60
CA SER A 6 17.85 23.23 16.19
C SER A 6 17.42 21.78 15.99
N THR A 7 16.72 21.50 14.89
CA THR A 7 16.37 20.13 14.52
C THR A 7 17.62 19.26 14.43
N THR A 8 17.55 18.03 14.95
CA THR A 8 18.65 17.05 14.88
C THR A 8 18.14 15.72 14.35
N LEU A 9 18.97 15.00 13.58
CA LEU A 9 18.75 13.59 13.23
C LEU A 9 19.78 12.72 13.95
N SER A 10 19.32 11.75 14.74
CA SER A 10 20.17 10.72 15.35
C SER A 10 19.83 9.34 14.79
N LEU A 11 20.84 8.53 14.49
CA LEU A 11 20.64 7.19 13.92
C LEU A 11 19.82 6.30 14.86
N ILE A 12 18.80 5.63 14.32
CA ILE A 12 18.09 4.53 15.00
C ILE A 12 18.68 3.21 14.55
N ARG A 13 18.77 3.03 13.23
CA ARG A 13 19.41 1.92 12.50
C ARG A 13 19.77 2.41 11.11
N ASP A 14 20.47 1.61 10.34
CA ASP A 14 20.76 1.97 8.95
C ASP A 14 19.46 2.21 8.17
N GLY A 15 19.40 3.36 7.50
CA GLY A 15 18.23 3.82 6.76
C GLY A 15 17.11 4.46 7.59
N ALA A 16 17.29 4.62 8.91
CA ALA A 16 16.29 5.26 9.79
C ALA A 16 16.91 6.16 10.87
N TRP A 17 16.31 7.33 11.08
CA TRP A 17 16.75 8.36 12.00
C TRP A 17 15.60 8.91 12.86
N LEU A 18 15.91 9.26 14.10
CA LEU A 18 15.04 10.01 14.98
C LEU A 18 15.28 11.50 14.77
N ALA A 19 14.24 12.22 14.36
CA ALA A 19 14.19 13.67 14.30
C ALA A 19 13.70 14.26 15.62
N ARG A 20 14.54 15.06 16.29
CA ARG A 20 14.13 15.88 17.44
C ARG A 20 13.91 17.31 17.01
N HIS A 21 12.96 17.99 17.66
CA HIS A 21 12.57 19.36 17.32
C HIS A 21 12.19 19.52 15.84
N LEU A 22 11.47 18.54 15.28
CA LEU A 22 11.01 18.56 13.89
C LEU A 22 9.86 19.57 13.71
N LEU A 23 8.94 19.62 14.67
CA LEU A 23 7.84 20.57 14.71
C LEU A 23 7.85 21.43 15.97
N THR A 24 7.57 22.72 15.80
CA THR A 24 7.24 23.60 16.92
C THR A 24 5.88 23.24 17.53
N PRO A 25 5.62 23.58 18.81
CA PRO A 25 4.30 23.37 19.42
C PRO A 25 3.15 24.05 18.65
N LYS A 26 3.42 25.21 18.03
CA LYS A 26 2.45 25.94 17.20
C LYS A 26 2.10 25.16 15.93
N GLU A 27 3.08 24.58 15.25
CA GLU A 27 2.86 23.75 14.06
C GLU A 27 2.08 22.47 14.42
N GLN A 28 2.42 21.82 15.53
CA GLN A 28 1.69 20.63 16.03
C GLN A 28 0.20 20.95 16.29
N LEU A 29 -0.08 22.06 16.97
CA LEU A 29 -1.46 22.49 17.24
C LEU A 29 -2.21 22.86 15.96
N ARG A 30 -1.55 23.55 15.02
CA ARG A 30 -2.16 23.95 13.75
C ARG A 30 -2.60 22.73 12.93
N LEU A 31 -1.74 21.72 12.79
CA LEU A 31 -2.05 20.50 12.05
C LEU A 31 -3.21 19.74 12.67
N ARG A 32 -3.23 19.57 14.01
CA ARG A 32 -4.34 18.90 14.69
C ARG A 32 -5.67 19.64 14.49
N LYS A 33 -5.70 20.95 14.72
CA LYS A 33 -6.92 21.76 14.51
C LYS A 33 -7.41 21.71 13.06
N ALA A 34 -6.50 21.76 12.09
CA ALA A 34 -6.86 21.67 10.68
C ALA A 34 -7.45 20.29 10.32
N ALA A 35 -6.90 19.21 10.89
CA ALA A 35 -7.43 17.86 10.69
C ALA A 35 -8.79 17.67 11.38
N GLU A 36 -8.96 18.17 12.61
CA GLU A 36 -10.23 18.13 13.36
C GLU A 36 -11.35 18.94 12.69
N ALA A 37 -11.01 19.95 11.91
CA ALA A 37 -11.96 20.72 11.10
C ALA A 37 -12.43 19.97 9.84
N GLN A 38 -11.84 18.80 9.53
CA GLN A 38 -12.21 17.95 8.40
C GLN A 38 -12.83 16.64 8.89
N VAL A 39 -13.54 15.96 8.00
CA VAL A 39 -13.97 14.57 8.24
C VAL A 39 -12.75 13.67 8.14
N MET A 40 -12.47 12.88 9.18
CA MET A 40 -11.40 11.89 9.18
C MET A 40 -12.00 10.47 9.08
N PRO A 41 -12.21 9.93 7.87
CA PRO A 41 -12.70 8.57 7.68
C PRO A 41 -11.68 7.52 8.16
N PRO A 42 -12.12 6.26 8.38
CA PRO A 42 -11.21 5.14 8.59
C PRO A 42 -10.18 5.03 7.46
N ALA A 43 -8.92 4.79 7.80
CA ALA A 43 -7.82 4.72 6.85
C ALA A 43 -7.72 3.38 6.10
N ALA A 44 -8.44 2.35 6.53
CA ALA A 44 -8.53 1.05 5.89
C ALA A 44 -9.94 0.47 6.03
N LYS A 45 -10.28 -0.48 5.15
CA LYS A 45 -11.51 -1.28 5.25
C LYS A 45 -11.36 -2.42 6.25
N ASP A 46 -10.15 -2.96 6.38
CA ASP A 46 -9.84 -4.05 7.31
C ASP A 46 -9.09 -3.51 8.53
N ASN A 47 -9.84 -3.34 9.62
CA ASN A 47 -9.28 -2.86 10.88
C ASN A 47 -8.28 -3.84 11.50
N ARG A 48 -8.26 -5.13 11.09
CA ARG A 48 -7.22 -6.05 11.54
C ARG A 48 -5.84 -5.63 11.07
N LEU A 49 -5.73 -5.01 9.89
CA LEU A 49 -4.47 -4.49 9.35
C LEU A 49 -4.18 -3.09 9.86
N ARG A 50 -5.18 -2.21 9.87
CA ARG A 50 -4.97 -0.80 10.22
C ARG A 50 -6.23 -0.22 10.84
N ASP A 51 -6.13 0.18 12.09
CA ASP A 51 -7.23 0.82 12.82
C ASP A 51 -6.84 2.25 13.17
N CYS A 52 -7.17 3.18 12.28
CA CYS A 52 -6.99 4.61 12.51
C CYS A 52 -7.87 5.43 11.59
N GLN A 53 -8.07 6.69 11.93
CA GLN A 53 -8.70 7.69 11.08
C GLN A 53 -7.63 8.54 10.40
N ARG A 54 -7.88 9.00 9.16
CA ARG A 54 -6.92 9.81 8.41
C ARG A 54 -7.61 10.91 7.61
N THR A 55 -6.95 12.05 7.49
CA THR A 55 -7.24 13.07 6.46
C THR A 55 -5.96 13.57 5.81
N GLU A 56 -6.08 14.34 4.74
CA GLU A 56 -4.97 14.87 3.95
C GLU A 56 -5.02 16.41 3.96
N LEU A 57 -3.88 17.04 4.25
CA LEU A 57 -3.72 18.48 4.28
C LEU A 57 -2.61 18.89 3.31
N MET A 58 -2.89 19.86 2.44
CA MET A 58 -1.88 20.48 1.60
C MET A 58 -1.25 21.67 2.32
N ASP A 59 0.07 21.70 2.47
CA ASP A 59 0.77 22.69 3.31
C ASP A 59 2.18 23.04 2.80
N GLU A 60 2.23 23.85 1.74
CA GLU A 60 3.48 24.29 1.11
C GLU A 60 4.40 25.08 2.07
N GLU A 61 3.82 25.86 2.97
CA GLU A 61 4.60 26.69 3.89
C GLU A 61 5.33 25.83 4.93
N LEU A 62 4.63 24.81 5.46
CA LEU A 62 5.26 23.87 6.39
C LEU A 62 6.25 22.96 5.69
N SER A 63 5.98 22.51 4.46
CA SER A 63 6.92 21.68 3.70
C SER A 63 8.24 22.41 3.48
N GLN A 64 8.20 23.69 3.11
CA GLN A 64 9.39 24.53 2.93
C GLN A 64 10.17 24.73 4.23
N ARG A 65 9.49 25.05 5.35
CA ARG A 65 10.15 25.17 6.66
C ARG A 65 10.79 23.85 7.11
N MET A 66 10.09 22.74 6.90
CA MET A 66 10.60 21.41 7.25
C MET A 66 11.81 21.05 6.38
N TRP A 67 11.76 21.38 5.09
CA TRP A 67 12.91 21.23 4.20
C TRP A 67 14.11 22.05 4.67
N GLN A 68 13.92 23.31 5.05
CA GLN A 68 15.00 24.15 5.59
C GLN A 68 15.68 23.52 6.82
N ARG A 69 14.91 22.85 7.68
CA ARG A 69 15.41 22.13 8.86
C ARG A 69 16.15 20.84 8.50
N LEU A 70 15.67 20.10 7.50
CA LEU A 70 16.13 18.73 7.21
C LEU A 70 17.15 18.61 6.08
N GLN A 71 17.22 19.56 5.14
CA GLN A 71 18.01 19.44 3.89
C GLN A 71 19.50 19.11 4.09
N ARG A 72 20.08 19.48 5.24
CA ARG A 72 21.49 19.19 5.59
C ARG A 72 21.66 17.98 6.52
N LEU A 73 20.56 17.37 6.92
CA LEU A 73 20.54 16.27 7.89
C LEU A 73 20.17 14.94 7.21
N VAL A 74 19.24 14.97 6.25
CA VAL A 74 18.89 13.79 5.45
C VAL A 74 20.02 13.46 4.46
N PRO A 75 20.11 12.22 3.97
CA PRO A 75 21.03 11.88 2.88
C PRO A 75 20.79 12.79 1.67
N GLU A 76 21.75 13.67 1.38
CA GLU A 76 21.66 14.57 0.23
C GLU A 76 21.66 13.79 -1.08
N THR A 77 22.51 12.76 -1.16
CA THR A 77 22.61 11.85 -2.29
C THR A 77 22.41 10.42 -1.83
N VAL A 78 21.63 9.67 -2.60
CA VAL A 78 21.44 8.23 -2.43
C VAL A 78 21.69 7.51 -3.74
N ILE A 79 22.35 6.37 -3.66
CA ILE A 79 22.60 5.50 -4.81
C ILE A 79 21.73 4.27 -4.63
N ILE A 80 20.84 4.04 -5.60
CA ILE A 80 20.02 2.84 -5.66
C ILE A 80 20.74 1.85 -6.56
N ASP A 81 21.06 0.68 -6.02
CA ASP A 81 21.67 -0.42 -6.75
C ASP A 81 21.25 -1.76 -6.11
N LYS A 82 21.80 -2.87 -6.62
CA LYS A 82 21.50 -4.21 -6.11
C LYS A 82 21.86 -4.44 -4.64
N ASN A 83 22.74 -3.64 -4.05
CA ASN A 83 23.22 -3.78 -2.68
C ASN A 83 22.51 -2.81 -1.72
N SER A 84 21.64 -1.94 -2.21
CA SER A 84 20.97 -0.93 -1.38
C SER A 84 19.73 -1.45 -0.63
N ALA A 85 19.40 -2.75 -0.76
CA ALA A 85 18.21 -3.34 -0.17
C ALA A 85 18.20 -3.27 1.36
N ASP A 86 19.35 -3.48 2.00
CA ASP A 86 19.48 -3.62 3.46
C ASP A 86 19.13 -2.33 4.22
N ILE A 87 19.26 -1.18 3.54
CA ILE A 87 18.90 0.13 4.09
C ILE A 87 17.49 0.57 3.70
N GLY A 88 16.71 -0.28 3.02
CA GLY A 88 15.33 -0.01 2.62
C GLY A 88 15.19 0.79 1.31
N LEU A 89 16.24 0.88 0.49
CA LEU A 89 16.12 1.40 -0.87
C LEU A 89 15.59 0.31 -1.83
N PRO A 90 14.86 0.68 -2.89
CA PRO A 90 14.16 -0.25 -3.78
C PRO A 90 15.11 -0.95 -4.77
N ALA A 91 16.07 -1.73 -4.26
CA ALA A 91 17.11 -2.41 -5.03
C ALA A 91 16.57 -3.40 -6.08
N SER A 92 15.38 -3.97 -5.86
CA SER A 92 14.72 -4.90 -6.79
C SER A 92 14.11 -4.20 -8.00
N GLU A 93 13.88 -2.88 -7.93
CA GLU A 93 13.35 -2.09 -9.06
C GLU A 93 14.53 -1.56 -9.89
N THR A 94 14.98 -2.35 -10.87
CA THR A 94 16.14 -1.99 -11.72
C THR A 94 15.97 -0.65 -12.44
N LEU A 95 14.74 -0.28 -12.80
CA LEU A 95 14.42 1.03 -13.37
C LEU A 95 14.72 2.19 -12.43
N LEU A 96 14.83 1.96 -11.13
CA LEU A 96 15.19 2.98 -10.13
C LEU A 96 16.68 3.07 -9.85
N HIS A 97 17.48 2.14 -10.36
CA HIS A 97 18.93 2.16 -10.16
C HIS A 97 19.51 3.47 -10.67
N GLY A 98 20.43 4.03 -9.89
CA GLY A 98 21.00 5.33 -10.18
C GLY A 98 21.21 6.22 -8.96
N THR A 99 21.69 7.42 -9.24
CA THR A 99 21.98 8.48 -8.29
C THR A 99 20.78 9.41 -8.16
N TRP A 100 20.38 9.66 -6.92
CA TRP A 100 19.23 10.51 -6.58
C TRP A 100 19.62 11.57 -5.55
N HIS A 101 19.08 12.76 -5.69
CA HIS A 101 19.38 13.94 -4.86
C HIS A 101 18.13 14.43 -4.15
N ALA A 102 18.19 14.59 -2.84
CA ALA A 102 17.10 15.12 -2.04
C ALA A 102 16.78 16.56 -2.48
N CYS A 103 15.50 16.85 -2.74
CA CYS A 103 15.10 18.11 -3.39
C CYS A 103 13.93 18.83 -2.70
N GLY A 104 13.36 18.29 -1.61
CA GLY A 104 12.24 18.92 -0.92
C GLY A 104 11.46 17.97 -0.01
N ILE A 105 10.38 18.50 0.56
CA ILE A 105 9.37 17.75 1.30
C ILE A 105 8.07 17.75 0.51
N ASN A 106 7.36 16.63 0.47
CA ASN A 106 6.03 16.55 -0.12
C ASN A 106 5.06 17.50 0.63
N PRO A 107 4.36 18.43 -0.05
CA PRO A 107 3.42 19.32 0.61
C PRO A 107 2.13 18.63 1.07
N LEU A 108 1.89 17.36 0.68
CA LEU A 108 0.75 16.57 1.14
C LEU A 108 1.03 15.88 2.49
N PHE A 109 0.48 16.43 3.57
CA PHE A 109 0.55 15.88 4.91
C PHE A 109 -0.66 15.00 5.21
N ARG A 110 -0.41 13.72 5.47
CA ARG A 110 -1.44 12.77 5.89
C ARG A 110 -1.55 12.76 7.40
N ILE A 111 -2.57 13.40 7.95
CA ILE A 111 -2.79 13.46 9.41
C ILE A 111 -3.54 12.21 9.84
N VAL A 112 -2.99 11.49 10.81
CA VAL A 112 -3.49 10.22 11.30
C VAL A 112 -3.83 10.33 12.78
N ARG A 113 -5.01 9.83 13.14
CA ARG A 113 -5.49 9.73 14.51
C ARG A 113 -5.82 8.28 14.84
N TYR A 114 -5.20 7.75 15.89
CA TYR A 114 -5.58 6.49 16.52
C TYR A 114 -6.46 6.79 17.73
N ALA A 115 -7.54 6.04 17.89
CA ALA A 115 -8.61 6.40 18.83
C ALA A 115 -8.18 6.35 20.30
N GLY A 116 -7.22 5.49 20.65
CA GLY A 116 -6.80 5.25 22.04
C GLY A 116 -7.62 4.14 22.70
N ASN A 117 -7.39 3.94 24.00
CA ASN A 117 -8.09 2.97 24.84
C ASN A 117 -8.12 1.54 24.24
N GLY A 118 -6.96 1.01 23.87
CA GLY A 118 -6.84 -0.31 23.24
C GLY A 118 -7.10 -0.31 21.72
N ILE A 119 -7.64 0.79 21.19
CA ILE A 119 -8.03 0.92 19.78
C ILE A 119 -6.98 1.74 19.03
N GLY A 120 -6.29 1.05 18.14
CA GLY A 120 -5.45 1.66 17.13
C GLY A 120 -4.10 1.00 16.99
N HIS A 121 -3.77 0.63 15.76
CA HIS A 121 -2.51 0.03 15.34
C HIS A 121 -2.36 0.14 13.83
N PHE A 122 -1.18 -0.23 13.34
CA PHE A 122 -0.98 -0.50 11.93
C PHE A 122 -0.03 -1.69 11.83
N GLY A 123 -0.47 -2.78 11.22
CA GLY A 123 0.31 -4.00 11.06
C GLY A 123 1.57 -3.82 10.20
N PRO A 124 2.42 -4.86 10.12
CA PRO A 124 3.70 -4.80 9.42
C PRO A 124 3.55 -4.46 7.95
N HIS A 125 4.30 -3.47 7.47
CA HIS A 125 4.29 -3.02 6.08
C HIS A 125 5.58 -2.29 5.69
N ARG A 126 5.73 -2.08 4.38
CA ARG A 126 6.64 -1.08 3.78
C ARG A 126 5.79 0.06 3.24
N ASP A 127 6.33 1.26 3.24
CA ASP A 127 5.60 2.42 2.73
C ASP A 127 5.67 2.47 1.19
N GLY A 128 4.58 2.92 0.58
CA GLY A 128 4.55 3.24 -0.84
C GLY A 128 5.17 4.61 -1.10
N ALA A 129 5.87 4.75 -2.22
CA ALA A 129 6.42 6.03 -2.64
C ALA A 129 5.36 6.93 -3.30
N PHE A 130 5.59 8.24 -3.21
CA PHE A 130 4.91 9.22 -4.04
C PHE A 130 5.75 9.46 -5.29
N GLU A 131 5.17 9.22 -6.45
CA GLU A 131 5.85 9.30 -7.74
C GLU A 131 5.29 10.44 -8.55
N LYS A 132 6.14 11.41 -8.89
CA LYS A 132 5.75 12.57 -9.68
C LYS A 132 6.17 12.40 -11.14
N SER A 133 7.31 11.77 -11.38
CA SER A 133 7.81 11.42 -12.71
C SER A 133 8.90 10.33 -12.60
N LEU A 134 9.42 9.88 -13.74
CA LEU A 134 10.59 8.98 -13.81
C LEU A 134 11.83 9.54 -13.10
N GLY A 135 11.94 10.87 -13.04
CA GLY A 135 13.06 11.58 -12.45
C GLY A 135 12.76 12.21 -11.10
N GLU A 136 11.54 12.09 -10.55
CA GLU A 136 11.18 12.73 -9.28
C GLU A 136 10.20 11.86 -8.48
N ARG A 137 10.62 11.41 -7.29
CA ARG A 137 9.82 10.58 -6.38
C ARG A 137 10.24 10.77 -4.94
N SER A 138 9.44 10.28 -4.00
CA SER A 138 9.89 10.15 -2.62
C SER A 138 10.67 8.87 -2.37
N LEU A 139 11.65 8.95 -1.47
CA LEU A 139 12.43 7.79 -0.99
C LEU A 139 12.41 7.62 0.53
N LEU A 140 12.16 8.71 1.29
CA LEU A 140 12.05 8.66 2.74
C LEU A 140 10.62 9.00 3.20
N THR A 141 10.11 8.24 4.16
CA THR A 141 8.96 8.62 4.99
C THR A 141 9.40 9.51 6.13
N ILE A 142 8.56 10.48 6.48
CA ILE A 142 8.60 11.24 7.73
C ILE A 142 7.30 10.98 8.49
N ASN A 143 7.40 10.26 9.61
CA ASN A 143 6.31 10.09 10.57
C ASN A 143 6.56 11.00 11.78
N GLY A 144 5.92 12.17 11.84
CA GLY A 144 6.09 13.12 12.94
C GLY A 144 4.93 13.09 13.95
N TYR A 145 5.26 13.12 15.23
CA TYR A 145 4.29 12.97 16.32
C TYR A 145 3.70 14.33 16.73
N LEU A 146 2.37 14.42 16.76
CA LEU A 146 1.62 15.64 17.07
C LEU A 146 1.20 15.72 18.55
N ASN A 147 1.41 14.63 19.29
CA ASN A 147 1.35 14.56 20.74
C ASN A 147 2.31 13.48 21.26
N GLU A 148 2.58 13.55 22.55
CA GLU A 148 3.31 12.49 23.27
C GLU A 148 2.34 11.46 23.85
N LEU A 149 2.83 10.24 24.03
CA LEU A 149 2.13 9.20 24.77
C LEU A 149 2.88 8.86 26.07
N PRO A 150 2.15 8.55 27.16
CA PRO A 150 2.77 8.10 28.40
C PRO A 150 3.50 6.77 28.19
N GLU A 151 4.46 6.49 29.05
CA GLU A 151 5.14 5.19 29.07
C GLU A 151 4.13 4.05 29.30
N GLY A 152 4.30 2.94 28.58
CA GLY A 152 3.38 1.81 28.63
C GLY A 152 2.07 1.97 27.82
N ALA A 153 1.87 3.10 27.13
CA ALA A 153 0.70 3.31 26.26
C ALA A 153 0.70 2.47 24.97
N GLY A 154 1.83 1.81 24.65
CA GLY A 154 2.08 1.27 23.32
C GLY A 154 2.25 2.38 22.28
N GLY A 155 1.82 2.14 21.05
CA GLY A 155 1.80 3.17 20.00
C GLY A 155 3.18 3.57 19.46
N CYS A 156 4.26 2.84 19.75
CA CYS A 156 5.56 3.06 19.13
C CYS A 156 5.50 2.87 17.60
N THR A 157 6.36 3.59 16.87
CA THR A 157 6.78 3.15 15.54
C THR A 157 7.87 2.10 15.73
N ARG A 158 7.67 0.90 15.21
CA ARG A 158 8.59 -0.22 15.40
C ARG A 158 9.22 -0.62 14.08
N PHE A 159 10.54 -0.78 14.06
CA PHE A 159 11.23 -1.45 12.96
C PHE A 159 11.38 -2.91 13.30
N VAL A 160 11.13 -3.76 12.32
CA VAL A 160 10.90 -5.19 12.55
C VAL A 160 11.72 -6.03 11.58
N ASP A 161 11.93 -7.30 11.90
CA ASP A 161 12.61 -8.24 10.99
C ASP A 161 11.76 -8.49 9.73
N ASP A 162 12.38 -8.40 8.56
CA ASP A 162 11.76 -8.62 7.25
C ASP A 162 11.35 -10.10 7.04
N ASN A 163 11.95 -11.04 7.77
CA ASN A 163 11.71 -12.49 7.64
C ASN A 163 10.52 -12.99 8.47
N GLN A 164 9.70 -12.08 8.99
CA GLN A 164 8.56 -12.45 9.81
C GLN A 164 7.49 -13.20 9.02
N GLN A 165 6.97 -14.25 9.64
CA GLN A 165 5.71 -14.83 9.23
C GLN A 165 4.56 -13.92 9.64
N ILE A 166 3.46 -13.99 8.90
CA ILE A 166 2.23 -13.27 9.24
C ILE A 166 1.81 -13.67 10.65
N HIS A 167 1.74 -12.68 11.55
CA HIS A 167 1.35 -12.86 12.93
C HIS A 167 0.09 -12.04 13.23
N MET A 168 -0.81 -12.65 14.00
CA MET A 168 -1.95 -11.97 14.61
C MET A 168 -1.88 -12.14 16.13
N ASP A 169 -2.23 -11.09 16.87
CA ASP A 169 -2.39 -11.18 18.31
C ASP A 169 -3.73 -11.84 18.70
N GLU A 170 -3.95 -12.01 20.00
CA GLU A 170 -5.17 -12.59 20.59
C GLU A 170 -6.46 -11.83 20.21
N GLN A 171 -6.32 -10.58 19.76
CA GLN A 171 -7.42 -9.71 19.36
C GLN A 171 -7.64 -9.73 17.84
N GLY A 172 -6.91 -10.59 17.12
CA GLY A 172 -7.01 -10.76 15.67
C GLY A 172 -6.37 -9.63 14.87
N ARG A 173 -5.51 -8.81 15.50
CA ARG A 173 -4.81 -7.71 14.85
C ARG A 173 -3.52 -8.22 14.21
N PHE A 174 -3.30 -7.91 12.95
CA PHE A 174 -2.00 -8.11 12.33
C PHE A 174 -0.98 -7.20 13.03
N THR A 175 0.04 -7.81 13.63
CA THR A 175 1.07 -7.10 14.38
C THR A 175 2.36 -7.90 14.42
N THR A 176 3.43 -7.30 14.92
CA THR A 176 4.72 -7.95 15.11
C THR A 176 4.85 -8.52 16.52
N PRO A 177 5.25 -9.80 16.69
CA PRO A 177 5.61 -10.34 18.01
C PRO A 177 6.87 -9.64 18.54
N ASP A 178 6.93 -9.41 19.85
CA ASP A 178 7.99 -8.61 20.47
C ASP A 178 9.41 -9.13 20.16
N SER A 179 9.58 -10.45 20.07
CA SER A 179 10.84 -11.11 19.73
C SER A 179 11.43 -10.73 18.37
N ALA A 180 10.62 -10.19 17.47
CA ALA A 180 11.01 -9.83 16.12
C ALA A 180 11.01 -8.31 15.89
N VAL A 181 10.75 -7.52 16.94
CA VAL A 181 10.95 -6.08 16.95
C VAL A 181 12.44 -5.78 17.17
N THR A 182 13.05 -5.07 16.23
CA THR A 182 14.47 -4.72 16.32
C THR A 182 14.68 -3.37 17.00
N HIS A 183 13.79 -2.40 16.75
CA HIS A 183 13.89 -1.04 17.29
C HIS A 183 12.50 -0.47 17.57
N ARG A 184 12.41 0.39 18.60
CA ARG A 184 11.18 1.03 19.05
C ARG A 184 11.39 2.53 19.17
N VAL A 185 10.51 3.31 18.56
CA VAL A 185 10.46 4.77 18.73
C VAL A 185 9.15 5.16 19.38
N ARG A 186 9.24 5.69 20.61
CA ARG A 186 8.07 6.19 21.34
C ARG A 186 7.59 7.52 20.74
N PRO A 187 6.26 7.76 20.67
CA PRO A 187 5.75 9.06 20.26
C PRO A 187 6.12 10.16 21.27
N GLU A 188 6.95 11.09 20.85
CA GLU A 188 7.35 12.28 21.59
C GLU A 188 6.92 13.52 20.79
N ALA A 189 6.16 14.42 21.40
CA ALA A 189 5.53 15.55 20.73
C ALA A 189 6.56 16.42 19.99
N GLY A 190 6.36 16.64 18.70
CA GLY A 190 7.27 17.43 17.87
C GLY A 190 8.54 16.72 17.43
N CYS A 191 8.75 15.47 17.84
CA CYS A 191 9.74 14.58 17.24
C CYS A 191 9.13 13.80 16.06
N GLY A 192 9.96 13.08 15.33
CA GLY A 192 9.51 12.19 14.26
C GLY A 192 10.52 11.14 13.89
N VAL A 193 10.10 10.18 13.09
CA VAL A 193 10.98 9.15 12.51
C VAL A 193 11.11 9.44 11.02
N VAL A 194 12.34 9.49 10.52
CA VAL A 194 12.67 9.66 9.11
C VAL A 194 13.32 8.36 8.64
N PHE A 195 12.81 7.70 7.62
CA PHE A 195 13.32 6.38 7.22
C PHE A 195 13.01 6.04 5.77
N PHE A 196 13.82 5.18 5.14
CA PHE A 196 13.55 4.76 3.76
C PHE A 196 12.30 3.89 3.67
N HIS A 197 11.48 4.13 2.65
CA HIS A 197 10.17 3.49 2.44
C HIS A 197 10.21 1.96 2.55
N GLY A 198 11.30 1.36 2.08
CA GLY A 198 11.47 -0.07 2.09
C GLY A 198 11.74 -0.66 3.46
N LEU A 199 12.01 0.07 4.54
CA LEU A 199 12.20 -0.58 5.84
C LEU A 199 10.88 -1.16 6.37
N MET A 200 10.86 -2.45 6.71
CA MET A 200 9.69 -3.07 7.32
C MET A 200 9.45 -2.50 8.70
N HIS A 201 8.23 -2.03 8.91
CA HIS A 201 7.85 -1.37 10.15
C HIS A 201 6.37 -1.53 10.44
N ASP A 202 5.99 -1.22 11.67
CA ASP A 202 4.58 -1.23 12.08
C ASP A 202 4.29 -0.13 13.12
N GLY A 203 3.00 0.06 13.39
CA GLY A 203 2.50 0.87 14.50
C GLY A 203 2.03 -0.05 15.62
N GLU A 204 2.79 -0.06 16.72
CA GLU A 204 2.48 -0.85 17.91
C GLU A 204 1.04 -0.61 18.38
N PRO A 205 0.28 -1.66 18.71
CA PRO A 205 -1.06 -1.48 19.22
C PRO A 205 -1.09 -0.65 20.51
N LEU A 206 -2.08 0.25 20.61
CA LEU A 206 -2.31 1.01 21.83
C LEU A 206 -2.84 0.11 22.95
N THR A 207 -2.43 0.38 24.18
CA THR A 207 -2.92 -0.34 25.37
C THR A 207 -4.26 0.23 25.85
N VAL A 208 -5.01 -0.57 26.61
CA VAL A 208 -6.25 -0.11 27.27
C VAL A 208 -5.90 1.06 28.21
N GLY A 209 -6.69 2.13 28.17
CA GLY A 209 -6.40 3.38 28.88
C GLY A 209 -5.42 4.34 28.20
N ALA A 210 -4.78 3.96 27.09
CA ALA A 210 -3.91 4.88 26.35
C ALA A 210 -4.71 6.07 25.78
N PRO A 211 -4.16 7.29 25.78
CA PRO A 211 -4.80 8.44 25.14
C PRO A 211 -4.76 8.29 23.60
N PRO A 212 -5.53 9.10 22.85
CA PRO A 212 -5.44 9.13 21.40
C PRO A 212 -4.01 9.46 20.93
N LYS A 213 -3.53 8.77 19.90
CA LYS A 213 -2.25 9.06 19.25
C LYS A 213 -2.48 9.85 17.98
N TRP A 214 -1.73 10.93 17.80
CA TRP A 214 -1.76 11.77 16.61
C TRP A 214 -0.37 11.84 15.98
N LEU A 215 -0.31 11.65 14.67
CA LEU A 215 0.89 11.83 13.89
C LEU A 215 0.54 12.39 12.51
N PHE A 216 1.52 12.90 11.79
CA PHE A 216 1.43 13.11 10.36
C PHE A 216 2.43 12.23 9.63
N ARG A 217 2.09 11.88 8.38
CA ARG A 217 3.03 11.31 7.43
C ARG A 217 3.19 12.25 6.23
N THR A 218 4.43 12.57 5.90
CA THR A 218 4.85 13.16 4.62
C THR A 218 6.13 12.46 4.17
N GLU A 219 6.74 12.90 3.08
CA GLU A 219 7.87 12.25 2.46
C GLU A 219 8.96 13.25 2.03
N VAL A 220 10.23 12.81 2.03
CA VAL A 220 11.32 13.56 1.39
C VAL A 220 11.35 13.20 -0.09
N MET A 221 11.28 14.22 -0.94
CA MET A 221 11.35 14.11 -2.39
C MET A 221 12.79 14.08 -2.87
N TYR A 222 13.04 13.29 -3.90
CA TYR A 222 14.33 13.11 -4.56
C TYR A 222 14.18 13.28 -6.06
N LYS A 223 15.21 13.85 -6.68
CA LYS A 223 15.37 13.93 -8.12
C LYS A 223 16.52 13.06 -8.58
N ARG A 224 16.32 12.32 -9.66
CA ARG A 224 17.38 11.54 -10.31
C ARG A 224 18.42 12.50 -10.88
N ASP A 225 19.68 12.06 -10.90
CA ASP A 225 20.74 12.77 -11.62
C ASP A 225 20.31 13.00 -13.09
N PRO A 226 20.40 14.25 -13.61
CA PRO A 226 19.96 14.57 -14.96
C PRO A 226 20.58 13.70 -16.06
N GLN A 227 21.87 13.35 -15.93
CA GLN A 227 22.57 12.56 -16.95
C GLN A 227 22.03 11.13 -16.98
N GLU A 228 21.74 10.55 -15.82
CA GLU A 228 21.14 9.22 -15.73
C GLU A 228 19.67 9.21 -16.15
N LEU A 229 18.93 10.30 -15.91
CA LEU A 229 17.56 10.46 -16.40
C LEU A 229 17.52 10.52 -17.94
N GLU A 230 18.44 11.26 -18.56
CA GLU A 230 18.58 11.32 -20.02
C GLU A 230 19.01 9.98 -20.63
N ALA A 231 19.69 9.13 -19.85
CA ALA A 231 20.12 7.81 -20.29
C ALA A 231 19.01 6.74 -20.25
N ILE A 232 17.83 7.05 -19.68
CA ILE A 232 16.70 6.10 -19.66
C ILE A 232 16.21 5.85 -21.09
N SER A 233 16.17 4.58 -21.50
CA SER A 233 15.74 4.24 -22.86
C SER A 233 14.23 4.48 -23.03
N PRO A 234 13.76 4.73 -24.27
CA PRO A 234 12.34 4.84 -24.56
C PRO A 234 11.52 3.62 -24.11
N GLU A 235 12.09 2.42 -24.19
CA GLU A 235 11.47 1.18 -23.73
C GLU A 235 11.27 1.17 -22.21
N ASP A 236 12.27 1.60 -21.44
CA ASP A 236 12.19 1.66 -19.98
C ASP A 236 11.20 2.72 -19.50
N ALA A 237 11.20 3.89 -20.16
CA ALA A 237 10.24 4.94 -19.90
C ALA A 237 8.80 4.48 -20.18
N GLU A 238 8.59 3.76 -21.28
CA GLU A 238 7.28 3.19 -21.62
C GLU A 238 6.90 2.04 -20.69
N ALA A 239 7.83 1.18 -20.29
CA ALA A 239 7.59 0.08 -19.36
C ALA A 239 7.06 0.62 -18.03
N ARG A 240 7.73 1.63 -17.48
CA ARG A 240 7.28 2.31 -16.25
C ARG A 240 5.92 2.97 -16.41
N ARG A 241 5.64 3.59 -17.56
CA ARG A 241 4.30 4.14 -17.86
C ARG A 241 3.23 3.04 -17.79
N LEU A 242 3.51 1.86 -18.34
CA LEU A 242 2.59 0.73 -18.31
C LEU A 242 2.43 0.14 -16.91
N ASP A 243 3.49 0.11 -16.08
CA ASP A 243 3.38 -0.32 -14.68
C ASP A 243 2.46 0.61 -13.87
N VAL A 244 2.65 1.93 -14.00
CA VAL A 244 1.79 2.93 -13.32
C VAL A 244 0.33 2.78 -13.75
N LEU A 245 0.09 2.53 -15.04
CA LEU A 245 -1.25 2.29 -15.55
C LEU A 245 -1.82 0.95 -15.07
N ALA A 246 -1.00 -0.09 -14.98
CA ALA A 246 -1.44 -1.38 -14.44
C ALA A 246 -1.92 -1.22 -13.00
N GLU A 247 -1.19 -0.47 -12.17
CA GLU A 247 -1.57 -0.17 -10.79
C GLU A 247 -2.88 0.62 -10.69
N SER A 248 -3.09 1.62 -11.56
CA SER A 248 -4.33 2.41 -11.52
C SER A 248 -5.57 1.59 -11.88
N VAL A 249 -5.41 0.53 -12.68
CA VAL A 249 -6.52 -0.23 -13.24
C VAL A 249 -6.77 -1.54 -12.52
N GLU A 250 -5.80 -2.06 -11.76
CA GLU A 250 -5.84 -3.36 -11.07
C GLU A 250 -7.13 -3.59 -10.27
N ARG A 251 -7.64 -2.53 -9.61
CA ARG A 251 -8.89 -2.63 -8.82
C ARG A 251 -10.12 -2.82 -9.70
N ALA A 252 -10.15 -2.21 -10.88
CA ALA A 252 -11.28 -2.24 -11.80
C ALA A 252 -11.20 -3.47 -12.71
N ASP A 253 -10.01 -3.78 -13.21
CA ASP A 253 -9.73 -4.90 -14.11
C ASP A 253 -8.33 -5.46 -13.85
N ALA A 254 -8.28 -6.53 -13.05
CA ALA A 254 -7.04 -7.22 -12.73
C ALA A 254 -6.42 -7.92 -13.96
N MET A 255 -7.21 -8.28 -14.97
CA MET A 255 -6.70 -8.94 -16.18
C MET A 255 -6.05 -7.92 -17.10
N ALA A 256 -6.64 -6.75 -17.29
CA ALA A 256 -6.00 -5.64 -18.00
C ALA A 256 -4.69 -5.22 -17.31
N ALA A 257 -4.69 -5.09 -15.99
CA ALA A 257 -3.47 -4.82 -15.23
C ALA A 257 -2.39 -5.88 -15.46
N CYS A 258 -2.77 -7.16 -15.49
CA CYS A 258 -1.86 -8.26 -15.78
C CYS A 258 -1.25 -8.16 -17.20
N GLU A 259 -2.05 -7.84 -18.21
CA GLU A 259 -1.55 -7.65 -19.58
C GLU A 259 -0.63 -6.43 -19.71
N LEU A 260 -0.95 -5.32 -19.06
CA LEU A 260 -0.07 -4.13 -19.01
C LEU A 260 1.29 -4.47 -18.35
N ASN A 261 1.28 -5.20 -17.23
CA ASN A 261 2.51 -5.71 -16.58
C ASN A 261 3.33 -6.61 -17.53
N LYS A 262 2.68 -7.49 -18.29
CA LYS A 262 3.37 -8.36 -19.27
C LYS A 262 4.03 -7.55 -20.39
N LEU A 263 3.39 -6.47 -20.84
CA LEU A 263 3.95 -5.56 -21.84
C LEU A 263 5.15 -4.79 -21.27
N SER A 264 5.04 -4.28 -20.05
CA SER A 264 6.15 -3.66 -19.32
C SER A 264 7.37 -4.59 -19.24
N LEU A 265 7.17 -5.84 -18.78
CA LEU A 265 8.25 -6.82 -18.69
C LEU A 265 8.93 -7.08 -20.05
N LYS A 266 8.13 -7.21 -21.11
CA LYS A 266 8.66 -7.42 -22.47
C LYS A 266 9.47 -6.20 -22.98
N LEU A 267 9.10 -4.98 -22.60
CA LEU A 267 9.87 -3.77 -22.93
C LEU A 267 11.21 -3.75 -22.17
N CYS A 268 11.18 -4.02 -20.86
CA CYS A 268 12.40 -4.12 -20.03
C CYS A 268 13.38 -5.16 -20.58
N GLU A 269 12.87 -6.29 -21.07
CA GLU A 269 13.67 -7.37 -21.67
C GLU A 269 13.99 -7.15 -23.17
N ARG A 270 13.61 -5.99 -23.73
CA ARG A 270 13.82 -5.64 -25.14
C ARG A 270 13.22 -6.65 -26.13
N ARG A 271 12.14 -7.33 -25.74
CA ARG A 271 11.41 -8.31 -26.55
C ARG A 271 10.35 -7.68 -27.46
N ILE A 272 9.94 -6.45 -27.20
CA ILE A 272 9.00 -5.68 -28.03
C ILE A 272 9.45 -4.23 -28.14
N THR A 273 9.02 -3.53 -29.20
CA THR A 273 9.24 -2.09 -29.35
C THR A 273 8.20 -1.28 -28.57
N VAL A 274 8.51 -0.02 -28.27
CA VAL A 274 7.58 0.95 -27.67
C VAL A 274 6.28 1.04 -28.48
N GLU A 275 6.37 1.13 -29.81
CA GLU A 275 5.20 1.25 -30.68
C GLU A 275 4.31 0.00 -30.62
N ALA A 276 4.90 -1.19 -30.65
CA ALA A 276 4.15 -2.44 -30.52
C ALA A 276 3.50 -2.59 -29.13
N ALA A 277 4.18 -2.13 -28.07
CA ALA A 277 3.62 -2.11 -26.73
C ALA A 277 2.41 -1.17 -26.63
N ARG A 278 2.54 0.06 -27.16
CA ARG A 278 1.45 1.04 -27.20
C ARG A 278 0.25 0.55 -27.98
N LEU A 279 0.47 -0.06 -29.14
CA LEU A 279 -0.62 -0.62 -29.95
C LEU A 279 -1.38 -1.73 -29.21
N LYS A 280 -0.68 -2.56 -28.44
CA LYS A 280 -1.29 -3.63 -27.62
C LYS A 280 -1.96 -3.11 -26.36
N ALA A 281 -1.44 -2.02 -25.77
CA ALA A 281 -2.02 -1.40 -24.58
C ALA A 281 -3.26 -0.53 -24.90
N ALA A 282 -3.34 0.03 -26.12
CA ALA A 282 -4.43 0.91 -26.54
C ALA A 282 -5.85 0.36 -26.27
N PRO A 283 -6.22 -0.87 -26.68
CA PRO A 283 -7.56 -1.39 -26.42
C PRO A 283 -7.87 -1.56 -24.93
N LEU A 284 -6.88 -2.00 -24.13
CA LEU A 284 -7.03 -2.15 -22.68
C LEU A 284 -7.35 -0.80 -22.02
N LEU A 285 -6.71 0.27 -22.49
CA LEU A 285 -6.86 1.62 -21.95
C LEU A 285 -8.11 2.34 -22.47
N GLN A 286 -8.63 1.98 -23.63
CA GLN A 286 -9.86 2.54 -24.18
C GLN A 286 -11.07 2.13 -23.33
N GLU A 287 -11.18 0.85 -22.98
CA GLU A 287 -12.24 0.33 -22.11
C GLU A 287 -12.21 1.02 -20.73
N LEU A 288 -11.03 1.37 -20.23
CA LEU A 288 -10.87 2.10 -18.98
C LEU A 288 -11.30 3.56 -19.06
N ARG A 289 -10.96 4.26 -20.15
CA ARG A 289 -11.42 5.64 -20.37
C ARG A 289 -12.94 5.71 -20.46
N GLU A 290 -13.55 4.79 -21.22
CA GLU A 290 -15.02 4.71 -21.35
C GLU A 290 -15.67 4.45 -19.98
N VAL A 291 -15.07 3.60 -19.14
CA VAL A 291 -15.54 3.37 -17.76
C VAL A 291 -15.33 4.58 -16.84
N GLU A 292 -14.23 5.30 -16.97
CA GLU A 292 -13.97 6.53 -16.18
C GLU A 292 -14.91 7.66 -16.57
N GLU A 293 -15.13 7.89 -17.87
CA GLU A 293 -16.10 8.86 -18.40
C GLU A 293 -17.52 8.53 -17.90
N LEU A 294 -17.95 7.27 -17.97
CA LEU A 294 -19.24 6.83 -17.43
C LEU A 294 -19.35 7.03 -15.92
N LYS A 295 -18.27 6.80 -15.15
CA LYS A 295 -18.27 7.04 -13.69
C LYS A 295 -18.40 8.52 -13.38
N GLU A 296 -17.73 9.38 -14.14
CA GLU A 296 -17.81 10.83 -14.00
C GLU A 296 -19.21 11.34 -14.37
N GLU A 297 -19.80 10.84 -15.46
CA GLU A 297 -21.19 11.12 -15.85
C GLU A 297 -22.19 10.69 -14.77
N VAL A 298 -22.06 9.47 -14.23
CA VAL A 298 -22.91 8.97 -13.14
C VAL A 298 -22.73 9.80 -11.87
N SER A 299 -21.50 10.14 -11.50
CA SER A 299 -21.22 10.99 -10.34
C SER A 299 -21.84 12.38 -10.50
N ASN A 300 -21.69 12.99 -11.67
CA ASN A 300 -22.27 14.29 -11.97
C ASN A 300 -23.81 14.24 -11.98
N ALA A 301 -24.40 13.18 -12.53
CA ALA A 301 -25.85 12.96 -12.50
C ALA A 301 -26.38 12.75 -11.07
N LEU A 302 -25.65 12.03 -10.21
CA LEU A 302 -26.00 11.85 -8.81
C LEU A 302 -25.91 13.16 -8.02
N MET A 303 -24.88 13.98 -8.28
CA MET A 303 -24.73 15.29 -7.66
C MET A 303 -25.84 16.26 -8.11
N ALA A 304 -26.22 16.23 -9.40
CA ALA A 304 -27.34 17.02 -9.91
C ALA A 304 -28.71 16.55 -9.38
N GLN A 305 -28.84 15.25 -9.07
CA GLN A 305 -30.08 14.70 -8.48
C GLN A 305 -30.21 15.01 -6.99
N ALA A 306 -29.11 15.14 -6.24
CA ALA A 306 -29.12 15.54 -4.83
C ALA A 306 -29.65 16.98 -4.62
N GLU A 307 -29.78 17.77 -5.69
CA GLU A 307 -30.35 19.13 -5.68
C GLU A 307 -31.87 19.16 -5.99
N THR A 308 -32.51 18.02 -6.28
CA THR A 308 -33.95 17.94 -6.59
C THR A 308 -34.69 16.97 -5.66
N THR A 309 -35.92 17.31 -5.30
CA THR A 309 -36.65 16.84 -4.09
C THR A 309 -36.96 15.33 -4.01
N ASP A 310 -37.12 14.87 -2.77
CA ASP A 310 -37.10 13.49 -2.23
C ASP A 310 -37.96 12.38 -2.92
N ASP A 311 -39.08 12.71 -3.57
CA ASP A 311 -40.02 11.66 -4.04
C ASP A 311 -39.62 11.00 -5.37
N ASP A 312 -38.87 11.70 -6.24
CA ASP A 312 -38.38 11.13 -7.50
C ASP A 312 -37.12 10.26 -7.31
N ALA A 313 -36.36 10.50 -6.23
CA ALA A 313 -35.16 9.75 -5.86
C ALA A 313 -35.45 8.27 -5.53
N ILE A 314 -36.64 7.96 -5.01
CA ILE A 314 -37.06 6.59 -4.66
C ILE A 314 -37.43 5.78 -5.91
N LYS A 315 -38.08 6.42 -6.90
CA LYS A 315 -38.38 5.78 -8.20
C LYS A 315 -37.12 5.59 -9.04
N ALA A 316 -36.22 6.57 -9.04
CA ALA A 316 -34.94 6.51 -9.74
C ALA A 316 -34.02 5.42 -9.16
N ASN A 317 -33.93 5.29 -7.83
CA ASN A 317 -33.15 4.22 -7.19
C ASN A 317 -33.62 2.81 -7.57
N ARG A 318 -34.93 2.61 -7.80
CA ARG A 318 -35.45 1.33 -8.31
C ARG A 318 -35.07 1.07 -9.76
N ALA A 319 -35.03 2.12 -10.60
CA ALA A 319 -34.59 2.01 -11.99
C ALA A 319 -33.07 1.75 -12.11
N VAL A 320 -32.25 2.40 -11.28
CA VAL A 320 -30.79 2.18 -11.21
C VAL A 320 -30.45 0.77 -10.72
N LYS A 321 -31.17 0.25 -9.71
CA LYS A 321 -31.02 -1.15 -9.28
C LYS A 321 -31.41 -2.14 -10.38
N ALA A 322 -32.44 -1.83 -11.17
CA ALA A 322 -32.84 -2.65 -12.30
C ALA A 322 -31.81 -2.61 -13.45
N ALA A 323 -31.21 -1.44 -13.72
CA ALA A 323 -30.16 -1.29 -14.73
C ALA A 323 -28.84 -1.98 -14.34
N ALA A 324 -28.42 -1.87 -13.07
CA ALA A 324 -27.24 -2.58 -12.55
C ALA A 324 -27.44 -4.12 -12.55
N THR A 325 -28.67 -4.58 -12.33
CA THR A 325 -29.01 -6.01 -12.44
C THR A 325 -29.04 -6.48 -13.90
N ALA A 326 -29.50 -5.62 -14.84
CA ALA A 326 -29.47 -5.91 -16.27
C ALA A 326 -28.05 -5.92 -16.85
N ALA A 327 -27.15 -5.04 -16.36
CA ALA A 327 -25.73 -5.03 -16.69
C ALA A 327 -25.01 -6.31 -16.22
N GLY A 328 -25.27 -6.75 -14.98
CA GLY A 328 -24.77 -8.04 -14.49
C GLY A 328 -25.34 -9.25 -15.23
N ALA A 329 -26.57 -9.16 -15.75
CA ALA A 329 -27.18 -10.20 -16.58
C ALA A 329 -26.60 -10.24 -18.01
N THR A 330 -26.09 -9.12 -18.52
CA THR A 330 -25.40 -9.08 -19.83
C THR A 330 -24.03 -9.73 -19.75
N GLU A 331 -23.36 -9.62 -18.59
CA GLU A 331 -22.09 -10.29 -18.27
C GLU A 331 -22.27 -11.82 -18.18
N ALA A 332 -23.34 -12.29 -17.51
CA ALA A 332 -23.68 -13.71 -17.45
C ALA A 332 -24.16 -14.31 -18.80
N ALA A 333 -24.90 -13.54 -19.60
CA ALA A 333 -25.36 -13.97 -20.93
C ALA A 333 -24.21 -14.08 -21.95
N ARG A 334 -23.14 -13.29 -21.76
CA ARG A 334 -21.93 -13.34 -22.60
C ARG A 334 -21.02 -14.52 -22.25
N GLU A 335 -21.04 -15.00 -21.00
CA GLU A 335 -20.34 -16.24 -20.60
C GLU A 335 -21.07 -17.53 -20.99
N MET A 336 -22.41 -17.53 -21.10
CA MET A 336 -23.17 -18.73 -21.56
C MET A 336 -23.35 -18.82 -23.10
N GLY A 337 -23.04 -17.76 -23.86
CA GLY A 337 -23.25 -17.71 -25.31
C GLY A 337 -22.19 -18.38 -26.19
N ALA A 338 -21.09 -18.90 -25.61
CA ALA A 338 -19.97 -19.49 -26.36
C ALA A 338 -19.91 -21.04 -26.32
N GLN A 339 -20.89 -21.71 -25.71
CA GLN A 339 -21.09 -23.16 -25.82
C GLN A 339 -22.59 -23.45 -25.93
N ILE A 340 -23.10 -23.54 -27.17
CA ILE A 340 -24.16 -24.45 -27.65
C ILE A 340 -24.28 -24.18 -29.16
N ALA A 341 -23.50 -24.93 -29.93
CA ALA A 341 -23.76 -25.24 -31.31
C ALA A 341 -23.31 -26.69 -31.50
N GLY A 342 -24.24 -27.63 -31.29
CA GLY A 342 -23.94 -29.06 -31.46
C GLY A 342 -24.80 -29.98 -30.61
N GLU A 343 -25.94 -30.36 -31.19
CA GLU A 343 -26.56 -31.69 -31.09
C GLU A 343 -27.37 -32.10 -29.84
N GLN A 344 -28.37 -32.94 -30.15
CA GLN A 344 -29.58 -33.30 -29.43
C GLN A 344 -29.42 -34.64 -28.68
N HIS A 345 -29.98 -34.79 -27.47
CA HIS A 345 -31.02 -35.80 -27.15
C HIS A 345 -31.38 -35.87 -25.64
N GLU A 346 -32.70 -35.90 -25.41
CA GLU A 346 -33.54 -36.58 -24.41
C GLU A 346 -33.21 -36.72 -22.90
N VAL A 347 -34.11 -36.10 -22.12
CA VAL A 347 -34.92 -36.58 -20.96
C VAL A 347 -34.25 -37.10 -19.67
N GLY A 348 -34.47 -36.36 -18.57
CA GLY A 348 -34.50 -36.87 -17.18
C GLY A 348 -34.38 -35.76 -16.11
N VAL A 349 -35.38 -35.61 -15.23
CA VAL A 349 -35.45 -34.64 -14.11
C VAL A 349 -35.74 -35.43 -12.81
N PRO A 350 -35.41 -34.98 -11.59
CA PRO A 350 -34.10 -34.72 -10.98
C PRO A 350 -33.91 -35.48 -9.62
N VAL A 351 -32.69 -35.50 -9.06
CA VAL A 351 -32.46 -35.81 -7.62
C VAL A 351 -31.45 -34.80 -7.07
N PRO A 352 -31.67 -34.17 -5.89
CA PRO A 352 -30.76 -33.17 -5.37
C PRO A 352 -29.58 -33.84 -4.67
N MET A 353 -28.36 -33.50 -5.11
CA MET A 353 -27.11 -33.79 -4.40
C MET A 353 -26.54 -32.48 -3.82
N PRO A 354 -25.87 -32.52 -2.66
CA PRO A 354 -25.39 -31.33 -1.97
C PRO A 354 -24.25 -30.66 -2.74
N VAL A 355 -24.36 -29.34 -2.87
CA VAL A 355 -23.35 -28.46 -3.47
C VAL A 355 -22.13 -28.40 -2.55
N PRO A 356 -20.90 -28.65 -3.04
CA PRO A 356 -19.70 -28.41 -2.25
C PRO A 356 -19.51 -26.91 -2.04
N VAL A 357 -19.35 -26.51 -0.77
CA VAL A 357 -18.96 -25.15 -0.38
C VAL A 357 -17.54 -24.90 -0.91
N VAL A 358 -17.43 -24.15 -2.00
CA VAL A 358 -16.15 -23.61 -2.46
C VAL A 358 -15.82 -22.40 -1.59
N ALA A 359 -14.91 -22.59 -0.63
CA ALA A 359 -14.27 -21.51 0.09
C ALA A 359 -13.49 -20.63 -0.90
N ARG A 360 -13.98 -19.42 -1.18
CA ARG A 360 -13.20 -18.38 -1.86
C ARG A 360 -12.30 -17.71 -0.82
N GLU A 361 -11.09 -18.21 -0.66
CA GLU A 361 -10.00 -17.43 -0.06
C GLU A 361 -9.63 -16.29 -1.03
N GLN A 362 -10.05 -15.06 -0.71
CA GLN A 362 -9.55 -13.86 -1.37
C GLN A 362 -8.38 -13.32 -0.54
N VAL A 363 -7.16 -13.60 -1.01
CA VAL A 363 -5.94 -12.97 -0.52
C VAL A 363 -5.87 -11.57 -1.14
N TYR A 364 -6.08 -10.54 -0.32
CA TYR A 364 -5.89 -9.15 -0.71
C TYR A 364 -4.39 -8.85 -0.75
N ALA A 365 -3.81 -8.79 -1.95
CA ALA A 365 -2.46 -8.27 -2.14
C ALA A 365 -2.52 -6.74 -2.19
N CYS A 366 -2.04 -6.10 -1.12
CA CYS A 366 -1.51 -4.75 -1.21
C CYS A 366 -0.29 -4.80 -2.14
N THR A 367 -0.16 -3.85 -3.05
CA THR A 367 0.82 -3.81 -4.17
C THR A 367 2.30 -3.82 -3.73
N TYR A 368 2.59 -3.90 -2.43
CA TYR A 368 3.93 -4.12 -1.85
C TYR A 368 4.16 -5.52 -1.24
N CYS A 369 3.18 -6.42 -1.26
CA CYS A 369 3.29 -7.82 -0.79
C CYS A 369 3.86 -8.80 -1.83
N ARG A 370 4.50 -8.32 -2.91
CA ARG A 370 4.97 -9.14 -4.04
C ARG A 370 6.13 -10.11 -3.71
N VAL A 371 6.64 -10.13 -2.47
CA VAL A 371 7.79 -10.97 -2.07
C VAL A 371 7.38 -12.31 -1.42
N LEU A 372 6.14 -12.51 -0.99
CA LEU A 372 5.76 -13.72 -0.23
C LEU A 372 5.14 -14.87 -1.04
N LEU A 373 4.92 -14.74 -2.35
CA LEU A 373 4.20 -15.75 -3.15
C LEU A 373 5.04 -16.50 -4.21
N LEU A 374 6.37 -16.38 -4.23
CA LEU A 374 7.23 -17.04 -5.23
C LEU A 374 8.06 -18.23 -4.69
N LYS A 375 7.59 -18.94 -3.67
CA LYS A 375 8.21 -20.22 -3.22
C LYS A 375 7.20 -21.35 -3.00
N ALA A 376 6.25 -21.50 -3.92
CA ALA A 376 5.41 -22.70 -3.98
C ALA A 376 5.32 -23.20 -5.43
N ASP A 377 6.43 -23.70 -5.97
CA ASP A 377 6.41 -24.52 -7.17
C ASP A 377 6.41 -26.01 -6.80
N PHE A 378 5.28 -26.64 -7.12
CA PHE A 378 5.16 -27.93 -7.80
C PHE A 378 6.10 -29.08 -7.41
N ILE A 379 5.56 -30.05 -6.67
CA ILE A 379 5.60 -31.47 -7.08
C ILE A 379 4.20 -32.07 -6.83
N GLY A 380 3.54 -32.49 -7.90
CA GLY A 380 2.25 -33.15 -7.85
C GLY A 380 2.35 -34.68 -7.85
N HIS A 381 1.27 -35.27 -7.28
CA HIS A 381 0.69 -36.62 -7.47
C HIS A 381 1.15 -37.80 -6.58
N PRO A 382 0.27 -38.80 -6.35
CA PRO A 382 -1.20 -38.76 -6.19
C PRO A 382 -1.69 -39.56 -4.96
N VAL A 383 -3.00 -39.47 -4.75
CA VAL A 383 -3.82 -40.08 -3.69
C VAL A 383 -3.64 -41.60 -3.55
N GLY A 384 -3.54 -42.08 -2.31
CA GLY A 384 -3.64 -43.50 -1.94
C GLY A 384 -4.18 -43.64 -0.52
N CYS A 385 -5.33 -44.30 -0.39
CA CYS A 385 -6.13 -44.51 0.81
C CYS A 385 -5.55 -45.62 1.72
N MET A 386 -6.01 -45.63 2.98
CA MET A 386 -6.03 -46.71 3.99
C MET A 386 -5.03 -46.70 5.17
N ASP A 387 -5.68 -46.57 6.34
CA ASP A 387 -5.55 -47.35 7.57
C ASP A 387 -4.35 -47.25 8.53
N SER A 388 -4.75 -46.80 9.73
CA SER A 388 -4.51 -47.43 11.05
C SER A 388 -3.19 -47.20 11.79
N GLU A 389 -3.40 -47.04 13.11
CA GLU A 389 -2.49 -46.90 14.23
C GLU A 389 -1.11 -47.58 14.11
N LEU A 390 -0.06 -46.93 14.62
CA LEU A 390 0.76 -47.49 15.70
C LEU A 390 1.85 -46.54 16.21
N THR A 391 2.08 -46.70 17.50
CA THR A 391 2.88 -45.97 18.48
C THR A 391 4.39 -46.25 18.36
N LYS A 392 5.26 -45.27 18.65
CA LYS A 392 6.39 -45.30 19.65
C LYS A 392 7.62 -44.45 19.27
N HIS A 393 8.22 -43.94 20.35
CA HIS A 393 9.49 -43.25 20.54
C HIS A 393 10.66 -43.59 19.59
N ALA A 394 11.48 -42.59 19.27
CA ALA A 394 12.92 -42.61 19.59
C ALA A 394 13.56 -41.21 19.48
N THR A 395 14.34 -40.91 20.51
CA THR A 395 15.31 -39.82 20.68
C THR A 395 16.46 -39.86 19.67
N GLY A 396 17.02 -38.70 19.30
CA GLY A 396 18.33 -38.68 18.64
C GLY A 396 18.79 -37.30 18.16
N LYS A 397 19.58 -36.61 18.99
CA LYS A 397 20.44 -35.49 18.59
C LYS A 397 21.45 -35.95 17.52
N CYS A 398 21.76 -35.12 16.53
CA CYS A 398 23.14 -35.01 16.02
C CYS A 398 23.40 -33.67 15.31
N ASN A 399 24.54 -33.06 15.67
CA ASN A 399 25.19 -31.88 15.09
C ASN A 399 26.02 -32.26 13.85
N CYS A 400 26.07 -31.38 12.85
CA CYS A 400 27.25 -30.99 12.04
C CYS A 400 26.78 -30.06 10.91
N MET A 401 27.13 -28.76 10.88
CA MET A 401 28.37 -28.20 10.32
C MET A 401 28.84 -28.86 9.02
N SER A 402 28.47 -28.24 7.89
CA SER A 402 29.36 -27.76 6.82
C SER A 402 28.51 -27.20 5.68
#